data_AF-A0A4R4NUJ1-F1
#
_entry.id   AF-A0A4R4NUJ1-F1
#
_cell.length_a   1.000
_cell.length_b   1.000
_cell.length_c   1.000
_cell.angle_alpha   90.00
_cell.angle_beta   90.00
_cell.angle_gamma   90.00
#
_symmetry.space_group_name_H-M   'P 1'
#
loop_
_entity.id
_entity.type
_entity.pdbx_description
1 polymer ?
#
loop_
_entity_poly.entity_id
_entity_poly.type
_entity_poly.pdbx_seq_one_letter_code
_entity_poly.pdbx_strand_id
1 'polypeptide(L)'
;PGLTADTVHISADWSGLVLRHGAAFIGHRADQGPTDPFYGYAELHTRSVYLDALLFGMIQRDHIDQLTEDLTDVFTGPGEAARLATLERRLAHFRSTYWRQHLTTHGTANDLLTAYQNQYRLPERFTEILAEAADHNRLIQTRENQQISGALGIITILGLPLTTALTVIQVLGYQTPWHLLTAALTALAATGALLTTPYGRLVLNSLRSRRGSHEAS
;
A
#
# COMPACT_ATOMS: atom_id res chain seq x y z
N PRO A 1 0.94 -32.69 -8.09
CA PRO A 1 2.16 -31.93 -7.75
C PRO A 1 3.05 -32.77 -6.83
N GLY A 2 4.19 -33.24 -7.33
CA GLY A 2 5.01 -34.25 -6.67
C GLY A 2 5.63 -33.70 -5.38
N LEU A 3 5.56 -34.48 -4.31
CA LEU A 3 6.15 -34.21 -2.98
C LEU A 3 7.66 -33.90 -3.03
N THR A 4 8.32 -34.14 -4.17
CA THR A 4 9.75 -33.97 -4.43
C THR A 4 10.08 -32.78 -5.34
N ALA A 5 9.09 -31.98 -5.77
CA ALA A 5 9.34 -30.84 -6.66
C ALA A 5 10.24 -29.77 -6.00
N ASP A 6 10.20 -29.69 -4.66
CA ASP A 6 10.98 -28.74 -3.87
C ASP A 6 12.24 -29.37 -3.25
N THR A 7 12.72 -30.47 -3.84
CA THR A 7 14.00 -31.08 -3.45
C THR A 7 15.16 -30.24 -3.97
N VAL A 8 15.99 -29.77 -3.05
CA VAL A 8 17.25 -29.07 -3.33
C VAL A 8 18.38 -30.09 -3.36
N HIS A 9 19.01 -30.25 -4.52
CA HIS A 9 20.19 -31.11 -4.67
C HIS A 9 21.44 -30.33 -4.25
N ILE A 10 21.97 -30.65 -3.06
CA ILE A 10 23.11 -29.96 -2.45
C ILE A 10 24.42 -30.50 -3.03
N SER A 11 24.50 -31.83 -3.17
CA SER A 11 25.59 -32.54 -3.82
C SER A 11 25.10 -33.90 -4.34
N ALA A 12 25.99 -34.69 -4.96
CA ALA A 12 25.66 -36.06 -5.38
C ALA A 12 25.23 -36.96 -4.20
N ASP A 13 25.80 -36.73 -3.02
CA ASP A 13 25.57 -37.53 -1.82
C ASP A 13 24.60 -36.87 -0.84
N TRP A 14 24.03 -35.69 -1.18
CA TRP A 14 23.24 -34.91 -0.25
C TRP A 14 22.07 -34.19 -0.91
N SER A 15 20.88 -34.31 -0.34
CA SER A 15 19.72 -33.53 -0.76
C SER A 15 18.95 -32.99 0.43
N GLY A 16 18.36 -31.81 0.24
CA GLY A 16 17.44 -31.19 1.18
C GLY A 16 16.02 -31.16 0.61
N LEU A 17 15.03 -31.30 1.46
CA LEU A 17 13.63 -31.03 1.14
C LEU A 17 13.14 -29.92 2.06
N VAL A 18 12.76 -28.78 1.48
CA VAL A 18 12.24 -27.64 2.23
C VAL A 18 10.72 -27.63 2.13
N LEU A 19 10.05 -27.66 3.27
CA LEU A 19 8.61 -27.60 3.42
C LEU A 19 8.20 -26.38 4.24
N ARG A 20 6.89 -26.11 4.30
CA ARG A 20 6.35 -24.98 5.07
C ARG A 20 6.81 -24.97 6.53
N HIS A 21 6.81 -26.13 7.19
CA HIS A 21 7.05 -26.22 8.64
C HIS A 21 8.50 -26.61 8.99
N GLY A 22 9.39 -26.73 8.01
CA GLY A 22 10.77 -27.10 8.26
C GLY A 22 11.46 -27.69 7.04
N ALA A 23 12.69 -28.14 7.23
CA ALA A 23 13.48 -28.81 6.21
C ALA A 23 13.96 -30.17 6.72
N ALA A 24 14.08 -31.13 5.80
CA ALA A 24 14.72 -32.41 6.03
C ALA A 24 15.95 -32.53 5.13
N PHE A 25 17.00 -33.15 5.63
CA PHE A 25 18.24 -33.38 4.90
C PHE A 25 18.53 -34.88 4.85
N ILE A 26 18.83 -35.41 3.66
CA ILE A 26 19.04 -36.84 3.42
C ILE A 26 20.40 -37.02 2.76
N GLY A 27 21.27 -37.78 3.43
CA GLY A 27 22.49 -38.29 2.83
C GLY A 27 22.22 -39.56 2.04
N HIS A 28 22.81 -39.68 0.85
CA HIS A 28 22.60 -40.80 -0.07
C HIS A 28 23.67 -41.89 0.05
N ARG A 29 24.73 -41.64 0.82
CA ARG A 29 25.85 -42.56 1.04
C ARG A 29 25.80 -43.21 2.43
N ALA A 30 26.42 -44.37 2.59
CA ALA A 30 26.51 -45.02 3.91
C ALA A 30 27.33 -44.16 4.90
N ASP A 31 26.81 -43.98 6.12
CA ASP A 31 27.49 -43.28 7.21
C ASP A 31 28.62 -44.16 7.78
N GLN A 32 29.86 -43.67 7.67
CA GLN A 32 31.04 -44.35 8.19
C GLN A 32 31.32 -44.02 9.67
N GLY A 33 30.35 -43.39 10.35
CA GLY A 33 30.41 -43.04 11.76
C GLY A 33 31.14 -41.71 12.01
N PRO A 34 31.55 -41.44 13.27
CA PRO A 34 32.02 -40.11 13.70
C PRO A 34 33.26 -39.57 12.98
N THR A 35 33.99 -40.43 12.28
CA THR A 35 35.19 -40.05 11.50
C THR A 35 34.87 -39.72 10.04
N ASP A 36 33.60 -39.86 9.61
CA ASP A 36 33.18 -39.51 8.27
C ASP A 36 33.28 -37.98 8.05
N PRO A 37 34.18 -37.51 7.16
CA PRO A 37 34.39 -36.08 6.96
C PRO A 37 33.19 -35.38 6.31
N PHE A 38 32.38 -36.09 5.53
CA PHE A 38 31.20 -35.52 4.87
C PHE A 38 30.07 -35.31 5.85
N TYR A 39 29.72 -36.33 6.67
CA TYR A 39 28.60 -36.19 7.60
C TYR A 39 28.89 -35.18 8.70
N GLY A 40 30.15 -35.05 9.15
CA GLY A 40 30.56 -33.96 10.03
C GLY A 40 30.41 -32.57 9.37
N TYR A 41 30.79 -32.44 8.10
CA TYR A 41 30.61 -31.20 7.33
C TYR A 41 29.13 -30.86 7.12
N ALA A 42 28.31 -31.87 6.78
CA ALA A 42 26.89 -31.74 6.54
C ALA A 42 26.14 -31.33 7.82
N GLU A 43 26.46 -31.93 8.97
CA GLU A 43 25.93 -31.55 10.27
C GLU A 43 26.26 -30.09 10.60
N LEU A 44 27.51 -29.68 10.42
CA LEU A 44 27.95 -28.30 10.66
C LEU A 44 27.19 -27.30 9.78
N HIS A 45 27.06 -27.57 8.47
CA HIS A 45 26.36 -26.66 7.54
C HIS A 45 24.87 -26.58 7.83
N THR A 46 24.25 -27.73 8.16
CA THR A 46 22.84 -27.80 8.55
C THR A 46 22.57 -26.96 9.79
N ARG A 47 23.47 -26.97 10.78
CA ARG A 47 23.33 -26.23 12.04
C ARG A 47 23.82 -24.78 11.98
N SER A 48 24.35 -24.33 10.85
CA SER A 48 24.84 -22.96 10.67
C SER A 48 24.20 -22.33 9.43
N VAL A 49 24.93 -22.27 8.32
CA VAL A 49 24.57 -21.51 7.12
C VAL A 49 23.20 -21.89 6.56
N TYR A 50 22.82 -23.16 6.60
CA TYR A 50 21.53 -23.60 6.06
C TYR A 50 20.38 -23.30 7.01
N LEU A 51 20.59 -23.42 8.32
CA LEU A 51 19.63 -22.98 9.31
C LEU A 51 19.42 -21.46 9.22
N ASP A 52 20.49 -20.68 9.09
CA ASP A 52 20.43 -19.23 8.94
C ASP A 52 19.63 -18.82 7.69
N ALA A 53 19.81 -19.54 6.58
CA ALA A 53 19.04 -19.30 5.37
C ALA A 53 17.53 -19.54 5.58
N LEU A 54 17.16 -20.62 6.26
CA LEU A 54 15.76 -20.92 6.58
C LEU A 54 15.18 -19.92 7.58
N LEU A 55 15.92 -19.55 8.63
CA LEU A 55 15.51 -18.54 9.61
C LEU A 55 15.32 -17.18 8.94
N PHE A 56 16.19 -16.81 8.00
CA PHE A 56 16.03 -15.59 7.23
C PHE A 56 14.74 -15.61 6.40
N GLY A 57 14.42 -16.73 5.75
CA GLY A 57 13.14 -16.93 5.08
C GLY A 57 11.94 -16.79 6.02
N MET A 58 12.04 -17.31 7.25
CA MET A 58 11.00 -17.17 8.27
C MET A 58 10.78 -15.71 8.66
N ILE A 59 11.85 -14.93 8.85
CA ILE A 59 11.79 -13.49 9.13
C ILE A 59 11.14 -12.73 7.95
N GLN A 60 11.48 -13.09 6.70
CA GLN A 60 10.84 -12.49 5.52
C GLN A 60 9.33 -12.76 5.49
N ARG A 61 8.91 -14.00 5.80
CA ARG A 61 7.49 -14.36 5.88
C ARG A 61 6.76 -13.53 6.93
N ASP A 62 7.33 -13.46 8.14
CA ASP A 62 6.74 -12.71 9.26
C ASP A 62 6.54 -11.23 8.92
N HIS A 63 7.53 -10.60 8.28
CA HIS A 63 7.38 -9.23 7.81
C HIS A 63 6.34 -9.07 6.69
N ILE A 64 6.24 -10.02 5.76
CA ILE A 64 5.19 -9.99 4.73
C ILE A 64 3.80 -10.09 5.37
N ASP A 65 3.64 -10.95 6.37
CA ASP A 65 2.39 -11.08 7.11
C ASP A 65 2.03 -9.76 7.83
N GLN A 66 2.99 -9.12 8.50
CA GLN A 66 2.81 -7.80 9.13
C GLN A 66 2.47 -6.70 8.12
N LEU A 67 3.14 -6.66 6.97
CA LEU A 67 2.86 -5.68 5.90
C LEU A 67 1.46 -5.87 5.30
N THR A 68 0.96 -7.11 5.27
CA THR A 68 -0.41 -7.41 4.82
C THR A 68 -1.44 -6.87 5.82
N GLU A 69 -1.18 -7.04 7.12
CA GLU A 69 -2.04 -6.49 8.17
C GLU A 69 -2.03 -4.95 8.14
N ASP A 70 -0.83 -4.34 8.07
CA ASP A 70 -0.68 -2.89 7.97
C ASP A 70 -1.44 -2.31 6.77
N LEU A 71 -1.45 -3.02 5.64
CA LEU A 71 -2.19 -2.64 4.43
C LEU A 71 -3.70 -2.69 4.65
N THR A 72 -4.20 -3.72 5.32
CA THR A 72 -5.61 -3.85 5.69
C THR A 72 -6.05 -2.71 6.60
N ASP A 73 -5.18 -2.31 7.53
CA ASP A 73 -5.41 -1.25 8.50
C ASP A 73 -5.39 0.17 7.92
N VAL A 74 -4.87 0.38 6.70
CA VAL A 74 -4.87 1.72 6.06
C VAL A 74 -6.29 2.28 5.94
N PHE A 75 -7.30 1.41 5.75
CA PHE A 75 -8.70 1.78 5.47
C PHE A 75 -9.61 1.75 6.69
N THR A 76 -9.11 1.49 7.89
CA THR A 76 -9.93 1.45 9.11
C THR A 76 -10.12 2.87 9.68
N GLY A 77 -10.80 3.77 8.96
CA GLY A 77 -11.23 5.08 9.48
C GLY A 77 -10.40 6.30 9.04
N PRO A 78 -10.42 7.40 9.81
CA PRO A 78 -9.79 8.67 9.40
C PRO A 78 -8.25 8.58 9.39
N GLY A 79 -7.61 9.36 8.51
CA GLY A 79 -6.14 9.44 8.43
C GLY A 79 -5.48 8.45 7.46
N GLU A 80 -6.22 7.96 6.46
CA GLU A 80 -5.75 7.04 5.42
C GLU A 80 -4.39 7.44 4.83
N ALA A 81 -4.22 8.71 4.44
CA ALA A 81 -2.97 9.20 3.83
C ALA A 81 -1.75 9.07 4.75
N ALA A 82 -1.90 9.35 6.05
CA ALA A 82 -0.81 9.25 7.02
C ALA A 82 -0.43 7.78 7.31
N ARG A 83 -1.44 6.89 7.35
CA ARG A 83 -1.22 5.44 7.49
C ARG A 83 -0.55 4.86 6.25
N LEU A 84 -1.00 5.24 5.05
CA LEU A 84 -0.37 4.82 3.80
C LEU A 84 1.10 5.26 3.72
N ALA A 85 1.40 6.52 4.07
CA ALA A 85 2.79 7.00 4.11
C ALA A 85 3.66 6.26 5.14
N THR A 86 3.05 5.71 6.19
CA THR A 86 3.75 4.86 7.17
C THR A 86 4.02 3.47 6.60
N LEU A 87 3.03 2.87 5.94
CA LEU A 87 3.18 1.61 5.23
C LEU A 87 4.26 1.70 4.13
N GLU A 88 4.27 2.76 3.32
CA GLU A 88 5.27 2.95 2.26
C GLU A 88 6.70 3.00 2.82
N ARG A 89 6.89 3.66 3.98
CA ARG A 89 8.20 3.68 4.67
C ARG A 89 8.61 2.30 5.16
N ARG A 90 7.68 1.52 5.71
CA ARG A 90 7.94 0.13 6.14
C ARG A 90 8.26 -0.77 4.95
N LEU A 91 7.52 -0.64 3.84
CA LEU A 91 7.78 -1.36 2.58
C LEU A 91 9.18 -1.04 2.05
N ALA A 92 9.57 0.24 2.02
CA ALA A 92 10.90 0.65 1.59
C ALA A 92 11.99 0.08 2.51
N HIS A 93 11.79 0.11 3.83
CA HIS A 93 12.74 -0.46 4.79
C HIS A 93 12.86 -1.98 4.65
N PHE A 94 11.74 -2.69 4.54
CA PHE A 94 11.74 -4.13 4.30
C PHE A 94 12.48 -4.47 3.00
N ARG A 95 12.21 -3.73 1.92
CA ARG A 95 12.87 -3.90 0.64
C ARG A 95 14.38 -3.71 0.71
N SER A 96 14.85 -2.69 1.43
CA SER A 96 16.29 -2.39 1.53
C SER A 96 17.05 -3.35 2.44
N THR A 97 16.39 -3.83 3.50
CA THR A 97 17.05 -4.54 4.61
C THR A 97 16.89 -6.05 4.50
N TYR A 98 15.67 -6.52 4.27
CA TYR A 98 15.29 -7.93 4.40
C TYR A 98 14.95 -8.59 3.06
N TRP A 99 14.49 -7.83 2.06
CA TRP A 99 14.12 -8.38 0.77
C TRP A 99 15.33 -8.66 -0.12
N ARG A 100 15.96 -9.81 0.13
CA ARG A 100 17.05 -10.36 -0.69
C ARG A 100 16.66 -11.74 -1.19
N GLN A 101 16.84 -11.95 -2.49
CA GLN A 101 16.70 -13.27 -3.13
C GLN A 101 17.95 -14.13 -2.94
N HIS A 102 19.09 -13.52 -2.62
CA HIS A 102 20.37 -14.20 -2.46
C HIS A 102 21.08 -13.68 -1.20
N LEU A 103 21.51 -14.59 -0.33
CA LEU A 103 22.30 -14.34 0.88
C LEU A 103 23.79 -14.18 0.57
N THR A 104 24.28 -14.96 -0.39
CA THR A 104 25.67 -14.96 -0.86
C THR A 104 25.73 -14.80 -2.37
N THR A 105 26.91 -14.52 -2.93
CA THR A 105 27.11 -14.41 -4.38
C THR A 105 26.66 -15.68 -5.11
N HIS A 106 26.92 -16.86 -4.53
CA HIS A 106 26.48 -18.18 -5.01
C HIS A 106 26.37 -19.16 -3.84
N GLY A 107 25.54 -20.19 -3.95
CA GLY A 107 25.61 -21.38 -3.10
C GLY A 107 24.26 -21.95 -2.67
N THR A 108 24.29 -23.19 -2.16
CA THR A 108 23.13 -23.97 -1.72
C THR A 108 22.25 -23.28 -0.69
N ALA A 109 22.82 -22.39 0.13
CA ALA A 109 22.05 -21.60 1.09
C ALA A 109 21.02 -20.70 0.38
N ASN A 110 21.36 -20.15 -0.80
CA ASN A 110 20.41 -19.41 -1.63
C ASN A 110 19.32 -20.34 -2.16
N ASP A 111 19.67 -21.55 -2.62
CA ASP A 111 18.71 -22.52 -3.14
C ASP A 111 17.69 -22.96 -2.06
N LEU A 112 18.16 -23.15 -0.83
CA LEU A 112 17.30 -23.45 0.32
C LEU A 112 16.38 -22.26 0.67
N LEU A 113 16.91 -21.04 0.65
CA LEU A 113 16.11 -19.83 0.85
C LEU A 113 15.04 -19.69 -0.24
N THR A 114 15.40 -19.87 -1.51
CA THR A 114 14.47 -19.81 -2.65
C THR A 114 13.40 -20.90 -2.55
N ALA A 115 13.78 -22.13 -2.20
CA ALA A 115 12.82 -23.21 -1.96
C ALA A 115 11.83 -22.83 -0.84
N TYR A 116 12.32 -22.25 0.26
CA TYR A 116 11.47 -21.76 1.34
C TYR A 116 10.54 -20.62 0.88
N GLN A 117 11.06 -19.64 0.16
CA GLN A 117 10.29 -18.52 -0.39
C GLN A 117 9.16 -19.02 -1.31
N ASN A 118 9.43 -20.03 -2.13
CA ASN A 118 8.46 -20.63 -3.04
C ASN A 118 7.35 -21.39 -2.28
N GLN A 119 7.68 -22.10 -1.19
CA GLN A 119 6.68 -22.79 -0.35
C GLN A 119 5.57 -21.84 0.16
N TYR A 120 5.95 -20.59 0.43
CA TYR A 120 5.06 -19.55 0.93
C TYR A 120 4.66 -18.52 -0.11
N ARG A 121 5.10 -18.68 -1.38
CA ARG A 121 4.86 -17.71 -2.46
C ARG A 121 5.24 -16.28 -2.06
N LEU A 122 6.35 -16.13 -1.32
CA LEU A 122 6.76 -14.84 -0.76
C LEU A 122 6.98 -13.78 -1.86
N PRO A 123 7.63 -14.09 -3.01
CA PRO A 123 7.81 -13.11 -4.08
C PRO A 123 6.51 -12.60 -4.66
N GLU A 124 5.54 -13.50 -4.88
CA GLU A 124 4.22 -13.16 -5.39
C GLU A 124 3.46 -12.29 -4.38
N ARG A 125 3.38 -12.72 -3.12
CA ARG A 125 2.70 -11.97 -2.05
C ARG A 125 3.28 -10.57 -1.89
N PHE A 126 4.61 -10.44 -1.90
CA PHE A 126 5.24 -9.11 -1.79
C PHE A 126 4.93 -8.23 -2.99
N THR A 127 4.86 -8.81 -4.19
CA THR A 127 4.48 -8.08 -5.41
C THR A 127 3.02 -7.63 -5.36
N GLU A 128 2.11 -8.48 -4.86
CA GLU A 128 0.70 -8.15 -4.64
C GLU A 128 0.56 -6.97 -3.66
N ILE A 129 1.25 -7.00 -2.53
CA ILE A 129 1.26 -5.90 -1.55
C ILE A 129 1.74 -4.59 -2.18
N LEU A 130 2.82 -4.62 -2.98
CA LEU A 130 3.34 -3.42 -3.65
C LEU A 130 2.34 -2.85 -4.68
N ALA A 131 1.69 -3.72 -5.44
CA ALA A 131 0.69 -3.32 -6.42
C ALA A 131 -0.53 -2.68 -5.71
N GLU A 132 -1.02 -3.32 -4.66
CA GLU A 132 -2.15 -2.85 -3.89
C GLU A 132 -1.84 -1.51 -3.20
N ALA A 133 -0.68 -1.36 -2.57
CA ALA A 133 -0.26 -0.07 -2.00
C ALA A 133 -0.21 1.06 -3.05
N ALA A 134 0.28 0.76 -4.26
CA ALA A 134 0.36 1.74 -5.35
C ALA A 134 -1.02 2.16 -5.86
N ASP A 135 -1.95 1.21 -6.01
CA ASP A 135 -3.32 1.50 -6.42
C ASP A 135 -4.06 2.34 -5.38
N HIS A 136 -3.82 2.07 -4.10
CA HIS A 136 -4.36 2.87 -3.01
C HIS A 136 -3.82 4.31 -3.00
N ASN A 137 -2.52 4.51 -3.25
CA ASN A 137 -1.94 5.84 -3.37
C ASN A 137 -2.62 6.65 -4.49
N ARG A 138 -2.84 6.04 -5.66
CA ARG A 138 -3.56 6.67 -6.78
C ARG A 138 -4.99 7.06 -6.40
N LEU A 139 -5.69 6.21 -5.64
CA LEU A 139 -7.06 6.45 -5.22
C LEU A 139 -7.17 7.62 -4.24
N ILE A 140 -6.27 7.71 -3.25
CA ILE A 140 -6.20 8.83 -2.30
C ILE A 140 -5.89 10.14 -3.04
N GLN A 141 -4.87 10.15 -3.91
CA GLN A 141 -4.54 11.34 -4.72
C GLN A 141 -5.70 11.80 -5.60
N THR A 142 -6.44 10.85 -6.19
CA THR A 142 -7.62 11.16 -7.01
C THR A 142 -8.72 11.79 -6.16
N ARG A 143 -8.97 11.28 -4.94
CA ARG A 143 -9.93 11.86 -4.00
C ARG A 143 -9.54 13.27 -3.58
N GLU A 144 -8.27 13.50 -3.22
CA GLU A 144 -7.77 14.82 -2.82
C GLU A 144 -7.88 15.85 -3.96
N ASN A 145 -7.46 15.49 -5.19
CA ASN A 145 -7.58 16.36 -6.35
C ASN A 145 -9.03 16.72 -6.69
N GLN A 146 -9.96 15.76 -6.52
CA GLN A 146 -11.40 16.02 -6.67
C GLN A 146 -11.95 16.94 -5.59
N GLN A 147 -11.48 16.82 -4.34
CA GLN A 147 -11.87 17.71 -3.24
C GLN A 147 -11.38 19.14 -3.47
N ILE A 148 -10.12 19.32 -3.87
CA ILE A 148 -9.55 20.63 -4.19
C ILE A 148 -10.30 21.27 -5.36
N SER A 149 -10.52 20.51 -6.43
CA SER A 149 -11.26 21.01 -7.61
C SER A 149 -12.71 21.35 -7.27
N GLY A 150 -13.36 20.58 -6.40
CA GLY A 150 -14.71 20.84 -5.92
C GLY A 150 -14.79 22.10 -5.04
N ALA A 151 -13.84 22.29 -4.13
CA ALA A 151 -13.73 23.49 -3.31
C ALA A 151 -13.50 24.74 -4.18
N LEU A 152 -12.63 24.63 -5.19
CA LEU A 152 -12.38 25.69 -6.17
C LEU A 152 -13.64 26.02 -6.98
N GLY A 153 -14.41 25.00 -7.36
CA GLY A 153 -15.70 25.16 -8.05
C GLY A 153 -16.72 25.92 -7.20
N ILE A 154 -16.83 25.60 -5.90
CA ILE A 154 -17.69 26.33 -4.97
C ILE A 154 -17.25 27.79 -4.84
N ILE A 155 -15.94 28.04 -4.67
CA ILE A 155 -15.38 29.39 -4.60
C ILE A 155 -15.68 30.17 -5.89
N THR A 156 -15.64 29.52 -7.06
CA THR A 156 -15.90 30.17 -8.34
C THR A 156 -17.38 30.48 -8.53
N ILE A 157 -18.27 29.54 -8.18
CA ILE A 157 -19.73 29.71 -8.28
C ILE A 157 -20.23 30.81 -7.34
N LEU A 158 -19.64 30.95 -6.14
CA LEU A 158 -20.02 31.98 -5.17
C LEU A 158 -19.27 33.30 -5.42
N GLY A 159 -18.00 33.22 -5.82
CA GLY A 159 -17.11 34.34 -5.99
C GLY A 159 -17.47 35.19 -7.21
N LEU A 160 -17.72 34.57 -8.38
CA LEU A 160 -18.01 35.32 -9.60
C LEU A 160 -19.25 36.23 -9.50
N PRO A 161 -20.42 35.75 -9.03
CA PRO A 161 -21.58 36.61 -8.87
C PRO A 161 -21.34 37.73 -7.87
N LEU A 162 -20.66 37.42 -6.76
CA LEU A 162 -20.36 38.40 -5.72
C LEU A 162 -19.39 39.49 -6.21
N THR A 163 -18.30 39.11 -6.87
CA THR A 163 -17.34 40.06 -7.45
C THR A 163 -18.01 40.90 -8.52
N THR A 164 -18.80 40.29 -9.41
CA THR A 164 -19.52 41.02 -10.47
C THR A 164 -20.50 42.03 -9.88
N ALA A 165 -21.27 41.66 -8.85
CA ALA A 165 -22.19 42.57 -8.17
C ALA A 165 -21.46 43.77 -7.55
N LEU A 166 -20.35 43.52 -6.85
CA LEU A 166 -19.53 44.57 -6.23
C LEU A 166 -18.94 45.54 -7.27
N THR A 167 -18.43 45.03 -8.40
CA THR A 167 -17.89 45.87 -9.48
C THR A 167 -18.98 46.74 -10.12
N VAL A 168 -20.18 46.20 -10.36
CA VAL A 168 -21.31 46.96 -10.92
C VAL A 168 -21.71 48.12 -10.00
N ILE A 169 -21.75 47.91 -8.68
CA ILE A 169 -22.09 48.96 -7.72
C ILE A 169 -21.02 50.06 -7.67
N GLN A 170 -19.73 49.68 -7.76
CA GLN A 170 -18.62 50.64 -7.81
C GLN A 170 -18.68 51.52 -9.06
N VAL A 171 -19.02 50.95 -10.23
CA VAL A 171 -19.14 51.70 -11.49
C VAL A 171 -20.35 52.64 -11.49
N LEU A 172 -21.45 52.26 -10.83
CA LEU A 172 -22.66 53.08 -10.72
C LEU A 172 -22.52 54.26 -9.73
N GLY A 173 -21.40 54.36 -9.01
CA GLY A 173 -21.08 55.53 -8.17
C GLY A 173 -21.85 55.61 -6.84
N TYR A 174 -22.58 54.57 -6.44
CA TYR A 174 -23.29 54.52 -5.15
C TYR A 174 -22.30 54.26 -4.00
N GLN A 175 -21.76 55.31 -3.39
CA GLN A 175 -20.75 55.22 -2.32
C GLN A 175 -21.32 55.09 -0.90
N THR A 176 -22.64 55.04 -0.74
CA THR A 176 -23.25 54.97 0.59
C THR A 176 -23.14 53.55 1.15
N PRO A 177 -22.63 53.35 2.38
CA PRO A 177 -22.38 52.01 2.94
C PRO A 177 -23.65 51.13 3.01
N TRP A 178 -24.82 51.74 3.11
CA TRP A 178 -26.11 51.03 3.06
C TRP A 178 -26.44 50.44 1.68
N HIS A 179 -25.98 51.05 0.58
CA HIS A 179 -26.19 50.51 -0.77
C HIS A 179 -25.29 49.32 -1.03
N LEU A 180 -24.06 49.31 -0.49
CA LEU A 180 -23.16 48.16 -0.57
C LEU A 180 -23.72 46.96 0.21
N LEU A 181 -24.26 47.20 1.42
CA LEU A 181 -24.85 46.16 2.26
C LEU A 181 -26.11 45.54 1.64
N THR A 182 -27.02 46.39 1.14
CA THR A 182 -28.26 45.92 0.50
C THR A 182 -27.96 45.20 -0.80
N ALA A 183 -27.02 45.69 -1.61
CA ALA A 183 -26.64 45.06 -2.85
C ALA A 183 -25.92 43.71 -2.64
N ALA A 184 -25.07 43.60 -1.62
CA ALA A 184 -24.46 42.33 -1.21
C ALA A 184 -25.52 41.31 -0.73
N LEU A 185 -26.50 41.76 0.07
CA LEU A 185 -27.62 40.92 0.50
C LEU A 185 -28.50 40.48 -0.68
N THR A 186 -28.80 41.36 -1.64
CA THR A 186 -29.55 40.97 -2.84
C THR A 186 -28.76 40.04 -3.76
N ALA A 187 -27.44 40.21 -3.87
CA ALA A 187 -26.60 39.29 -4.63
C ALA A 187 -26.57 37.90 -3.98
N LEU A 188 -26.44 37.82 -2.65
CA LEU A 188 -26.54 36.58 -1.89
C LEU A 188 -27.93 35.94 -2.03
N ALA A 189 -29.00 36.73 -1.93
CA ALA A 189 -30.36 36.24 -2.09
C ALA A 189 -30.64 35.77 -3.52
N ALA A 190 -30.15 36.47 -4.55
CA ALA A 190 -30.28 36.07 -5.94
C ALA A 190 -29.48 34.80 -6.25
N THR A 191 -28.26 34.67 -5.70
CA THR A 191 -27.45 33.46 -5.82
C THR A 191 -28.13 32.28 -5.10
N GLY A 192 -28.68 32.51 -3.91
CA GLY A 192 -29.49 31.53 -3.19
C GLY A 192 -30.75 31.12 -3.95
N ALA A 193 -31.45 32.06 -4.58
CA ALA A 193 -32.62 31.80 -5.42
C ALA A 193 -32.25 31.06 -6.72
N LEU A 194 -31.08 31.34 -7.30
CA LEU A 194 -30.59 30.58 -8.46
C LEU A 194 -30.33 29.11 -8.07
N LEU A 195 -29.82 28.87 -6.87
CA LEU A 195 -29.59 27.53 -6.34
C LEU A 195 -30.90 26.75 -6.06
N THR A 196 -32.03 27.42 -5.88
CA THR A 196 -33.34 26.74 -5.73
C THR A 196 -34.00 26.37 -7.07
N THR A 197 -33.52 26.89 -8.21
CA THR A 197 -34.01 26.52 -9.54
C THR A 197 -33.65 25.08 -9.93
N PRO A 198 -34.28 24.47 -10.96
CA PRO A 198 -34.02 23.08 -11.36
C PRO A 198 -32.54 22.80 -11.69
N TYR A 199 -31.87 23.76 -12.34
CA TYR A 199 -30.44 23.67 -12.64
C TYR A 199 -29.58 23.80 -11.38
N GLY A 200 -29.93 24.72 -10.48
CA GLY A 200 -29.28 24.87 -9.17
C GLY A 200 -29.44 23.63 -8.29
N ARG A 201 -30.62 22.99 -8.34
CA ARG A 201 -30.92 21.73 -7.65
C ARG A 201 -30.16 20.55 -8.23
N LEU A 202 -29.89 20.51 -9.53
CA LEU A 202 -29.02 19.48 -10.13
C LEU A 202 -27.57 19.63 -9.66
N VAL A 203 -27.08 20.85 -9.54
CA VAL A 203 -25.75 21.14 -8.96
C VAL A 203 -25.71 20.80 -7.46
N LEU A 204 -26.75 21.16 -6.71
CA LEU A 204 -26.83 20.78 -5.29
C LEU A 204 -27.00 19.28 -5.09
N ASN A 205 -27.75 18.59 -5.95
CA ASN A 205 -27.92 17.14 -5.88
C ASN A 205 -26.66 16.40 -6.32
N SER A 206 -25.89 16.90 -7.28
CA SER A 206 -24.58 16.33 -7.61
C SER A 206 -23.57 16.53 -6.48
N LEU A 207 -23.70 17.61 -5.69
CA LEU A 207 -22.92 17.83 -4.46
C LEU A 207 -23.43 17.00 -3.26
N ARG A 208 -24.75 16.79 -3.13
CA ARG A 208 -25.39 16.09 -1.99
C ARG A 208 -25.37 14.58 -2.15
N SER A 209 -25.55 14.07 -3.36
CA SER A 209 -25.34 12.65 -3.69
C SER A 209 -23.87 12.23 -3.51
N ARG A 210 -22.94 13.21 -3.47
CA ARG A 210 -21.51 13.04 -3.18
C ARG A 210 -21.16 13.20 -1.69
N ARG A 211 -22.07 13.76 -0.89
CA ARG A 211 -21.97 13.88 0.58
C ARG A 211 -22.64 12.69 1.29
N GLY A 212 -23.70 12.11 0.70
CA GLY A 212 -24.35 10.89 1.22
C GLY A 212 -23.48 9.63 1.13
N SER A 213 -22.50 9.59 0.22
CA SER A 213 -21.45 8.55 0.20
C SER A 213 -20.40 8.72 1.31
N HIS A 214 -20.43 9.84 2.05
CA HIS A 214 -19.54 10.13 3.18
C HIS A 214 -20.17 9.83 4.55
N GLU A 215 -21.48 9.48 4.60
CA GLU A 215 -22.19 9.11 5.84
C GLU A 215 -22.55 7.60 5.93
N ALA A 216 -22.24 6.83 4.88
CA ALA A 216 -22.51 5.37 4.82
C ALA A 216 -21.23 4.51 4.85
N SER A 217 -20.06 5.07 5.20
CA SER A 217 -18.80 4.35 5.38
C SER A 217 -18.12 4.73 6.69
#